data_AF-A0A521KQ64-F1
#
_entry.id   AF-A0A521KQ64-F1
#
_cell.length_a   1.000
_cell.length_b   1.000
_cell.length_c   1.000
_cell.angle_alpha   90.00
_cell.angle_beta   90.00
_cell.angle_gamma   90.00
#
_symmetry.space_group_name_H-M   'P 1'
#
loop_
_entity.id
_entity.type
_entity.pdbx_description
1 polymer ?
#
loop_
_entity_poly.entity_id
_entity_poly.type
_entity_poly.pdbx_seq_one_letter_code
_entity_poly.pdbx_strand_id
1 'polypeptide(L)'
;MSWHAVALLCLAQQAPQWPRDEWMAAAALPAGVERERALCEISYRARDFAGAAVAARIALQHAPRDLRLLQLQCGSSLWLADAGGAADALLRWRAALESDTELAADARAWWEERVKEQSAQVDELHAADAARARCAQRARWTALAWGLAIGACAVWLTSTKTAPIAARGGDRG
;
A
#
# COMPACT_ATOMS: atom_id res chain seq x y z
N MET A 1 -21.16 -20.84 8.12
CA MET A 1 -19.79 -20.53 7.65
C MET A 1 -19.78 -19.11 7.10
N SER A 2 -18.91 -18.23 7.59
CA SER A 2 -18.83 -16.86 7.08
C SER A 2 -18.09 -16.85 5.74
N TRP A 3 -18.45 -15.92 4.85
CA TRP A 3 -17.78 -15.72 3.56
C TRP A 3 -16.25 -15.53 3.67
N HIS A 4 -15.78 -15.06 4.82
CA HIS A 4 -14.36 -14.91 5.14
C HIS A 4 -13.64 -16.25 5.30
N ALA A 5 -14.27 -17.24 5.93
CA ALA A 5 -13.71 -18.59 6.02
C ALA A 5 -13.55 -19.22 4.63
N VAL A 6 -14.45 -18.91 3.70
CA VAL A 6 -14.40 -19.39 2.31
C VAL A 6 -13.31 -18.69 1.50
N ALA A 7 -13.13 -17.38 1.66
CA ALA A 7 -12.05 -16.63 1.00
C ALA A 7 -10.66 -17.11 1.43
N LEU A 8 -10.46 -17.36 2.74
CA LEU A 8 -9.23 -17.92 3.29
C LEU A 8 -8.99 -19.37 2.83
N LEU A 9 -10.05 -20.19 2.71
CA LEU A 9 -9.96 -21.55 2.17
C LEU A 9 -9.59 -21.58 0.68
N CYS A 10 -10.13 -20.65 -0.12
CA CYS A 10 -9.80 -20.54 -1.54
C CYS A 10 -8.35 -20.11 -1.77
N LEU A 11 -7.84 -19.18 -0.96
CA LEU A 11 -6.41 -18.81 -0.97
C LEU A 11 -5.53 -19.99 -0.54
N ALA A 12 -5.99 -20.80 0.44
CA ALA A 12 -5.28 -21.99 0.89
C ALA A 12 -5.18 -23.13 -0.12
N GLN A 13 -6.05 -23.18 -1.10
CA GLN A 13 -5.99 -24.18 -2.17
C GLN A 13 -5.05 -23.80 -3.32
N GLN A 14 -4.62 -22.53 -3.44
CA GLN A 14 -3.83 -22.06 -4.58
C GLN A 14 -2.31 -22.15 -4.39
N ALA A 15 -1.81 -22.45 -3.18
CA ALA A 15 -0.38 -22.53 -2.89
C ALA A 15 0.04 -23.97 -2.50
N PRO A 16 0.73 -24.74 -3.37
CA PRO A 16 1.05 -26.16 -3.14
C PRO A 16 2.05 -26.45 -2.01
N GLN A 17 2.47 -25.43 -1.25
CA GLN A 17 3.51 -25.51 -0.21
C GLN A 17 3.14 -24.74 1.07
N TRP A 18 1.85 -24.43 1.27
CA TRP A 18 1.38 -23.81 2.51
C TRP A 18 1.39 -24.80 3.69
N PRO A 19 1.70 -24.33 4.91
CA PRO A 19 1.66 -25.14 6.12
C PRO A 19 0.21 -25.43 6.51
N ARG A 20 -0.44 -26.31 5.75
CA ARG A 20 -1.88 -26.59 5.82
C ARG A 20 -2.31 -27.02 7.21
N ASP A 21 -1.50 -27.86 7.87
CA ASP A 21 -1.82 -28.37 9.20
C ASP A 21 -1.79 -27.25 10.26
N GLU A 22 -0.83 -26.32 10.17
CA GLU A 22 -0.77 -25.15 11.05
C GLU A 22 -1.96 -24.21 10.82
N TRP A 23 -2.32 -23.99 9.55
CA TRP A 23 -3.50 -23.20 9.20
C TRP A 23 -4.79 -23.81 9.73
N MET A 24 -4.96 -25.13 9.57
CA MET A 24 -6.13 -25.86 10.08
C MET A 24 -6.18 -25.84 11.61
N ALA A 25 -5.04 -26.00 12.27
CA ALA A 25 -4.93 -25.90 13.73
C ALA A 25 -5.30 -24.49 14.22
N ALA A 26 -4.78 -23.44 13.58
CA ALA A 26 -5.13 -22.07 13.89
C ALA A 26 -6.62 -21.79 13.65
N ALA A 27 -7.16 -22.23 12.50
CA ALA A 27 -8.57 -22.05 12.16
C ALA A 27 -9.54 -22.79 13.12
N ALA A 28 -9.07 -23.86 13.78
CA ALA A 28 -9.82 -24.59 14.79
C ALA A 28 -9.90 -23.87 16.15
N LEU A 29 -9.06 -22.85 16.38
CA LEU A 29 -9.16 -22.03 17.58
C LEU A 29 -10.50 -21.26 17.62
N PRO A 30 -11.05 -21.01 18.82
CA PRO A 30 -12.22 -20.15 18.98
C PRO A 30 -12.00 -18.79 18.32
N ALA A 31 -13.07 -18.20 17.80
CA ALA A 31 -13.00 -16.86 17.22
C ALA A 31 -12.51 -15.86 18.27
N GLY A 32 -11.45 -15.11 17.97
CA GLY A 32 -10.86 -14.15 18.89
C GLY A 32 -9.41 -13.80 18.53
N VAL A 33 -8.78 -13.00 19.38
CA VAL A 33 -7.41 -12.47 19.18
C VAL A 33 -6.39 -13.58 18.94
N GLU A 34 -6.46 -14.67 19.70
CA GLU A 34 -5.49 -15.76 19.61
C GLU A 34 -5.52 -16.45 18.24
N ARG A 35 -6.72 -16.71 17.71
CA ARG A 35 -6.90 -17.25 16.37
C ARG A 35 -6.29 -16.32 15.32
N GLU A 36 -6.67 -15.05 15.35
CA GLU A 36 -6.23 -14.08 14.34
C GLU A 36 -4.72 -13.80 14.44
N ARG A 37 -4.15 -13.84 15.66
CA ARG A 37 -2.69 -13.77 15.87
C ARG A 37 -1.99 -14.97 15.24
N ALA A 38 -2.48 -16.19 15.48
CA ALA A 38 -1.91 -17.39 14.87
C ALA A 38 -1.99 -17.34 13.33
N LEU A 39 -3.16 -16.97 12.78
CA LEU A 39 -3.35 -16.82 11.33
C LEU A 39 -2.42 -15.74 10.74
N CYS A 40 -2.22 -14.63 11.44
CA CYS A 40 -1.28 -13.59 11.02
C CYS A 40 0.16 -14.10 10.95
N GLU A 41 0.64 -14.77 11.99
CA GLU A 41 2.01 -15.29 12.05
C GLU A 41 2.27 -16.38 11.00
N ILE A 42 1.31 -17.27 10.77
CA ILE A 42 1.41 -18.30 9.75
C ILE A 42 1.44 -17.64 8.36
N SER A 43 0.54 -16.70 8.08
CA SER A 43 0.49 -15.96 6.81
C SER A 43 1.80 -15.22 6.55
N TYR A 44 2.33 -14.54 7.57
CA TYR A 44 3.57 -13.78 7.47
C TYR A 44 4.76 -14.67 7.15
N ARG A 45 4.90 -15.82 7.85
CA ARG A 45 5.95 -16.81 7.56
C ARG A 45 5.80 -17.44 6.17
N ALA A 46 4.57 -17.66 5.73
CA ALA A 46 4.25 -18.15 4.39
C ALA A 46 4.44 -17.09 3.28
N ARG A 47 4.86 -15.87 3.64
CA ARG A 47 4.98 -14.70 2.74
C ARG A 47 3.66 -14.27 2.10
N ASP A 48 2.53 -14.66 2.68
CA ASP A 48 1.23 -14.07 2.37
C ASP A 48 1.05 -12.80 3.22
N PHE A 49 1.73 -11.73 2.79
CA PHE A 49 1.71 -10.45 3.50
C PHE A 49 0.33 -9.79 3.46
N ALA A 50 -0.48 -10.05 2.43
CA ALA A 50 -1.85 -9.57 2.36
C ALA A 50 -2.72 -10.26 3.42
N GLY A 51 -2.67 -11.59 3.50
CA GLY A 51 -3.33 -12.36 4.55
C GLY A 51 -2.87 -11.96 5.95
N ALA A 52 -1.56 -11.77 6.15
CA ALA A 52 -0.98 -11.34 7.42
C ALA A 52 -1.49 -9.95 7.84
N ALA A 53 -1.53 -8.99 6.91
CA ALA A 53 -2.03 -7.64 7.17
C ALA A 53 -3.54 -7.62 7.47
N VAL A 54 -4.33 -8.50 6.87
CA VAL A 54 -5.76 -8.61 7.18
C VAL A 54 -5.96 -9.21 8.57
N ALA A 55 -5.30 -10.33 8.87
CA ALA A 55 -5.41 -11.01 10.16
C ALA A 55 -4.93 -10.12 11.31
N ALA A 56 -3.79 -9.42 11.15
CA ALA A 56 -3.31 -8.47 12.14
C ALA A 56 -4.31 -7.33 12.37
N ARG A 57 -4.89 -6.75 11.31
CA ARG A 57 -5.88 -5.68 11.45
C ARG A 57 -7.11 -6.12 12.23
N ILE A 58 -7.61 -7.34 11.99
CA ILE A 58 -8.74 -7.90 12.74
C ILE A 58 -8.35 -8.12 14.20
N ALA A 59 -7.20 -8.74 14.46
CA ALA A 59 -6.72 -9.00 15.82
C ALA A 59 -6.54 -7.68 16.62
N LEU A 60 -6.00 -6.64 15.98
CA LEU A 60 -5.78 -5.32 16.58
C LEU A 60 -7.07 -4.56 16.90
N GLN A 61 -8.23 -4.93 16.35
CA GLN A 61 -9.52 -4.37 16.80
C GLN A 61 -9.84 -4.75 18.25
N HIS A 62 -9.36 -5.91 18.68
CA HIS A 62 -9.61 -6.46 20.00
C HIS A 62 -8.40 -6.31 20.94
N ALA A 63 -7.18 -6.29 20.39
CA ALA A 63 -5.93 -6.10 21.13
C ALA A 63 -5.09 -4.96 20.51
N PRO A 64 -5.52 -3.68 20.60
CA PRO A 64 -4.94 -2.58 19.83
C PRO A 64 -3.51 -2.21 20.21
N ARG A 65 -3.03 -2.67 21.39
CA ARG A 65 -1.69 -2.39 21.92
C ARG A 65 -0.73 -3.58 21.81
N ASP A 66 -1.14 -4.65 21.13
CA ASP A 66 -0.29 -5.81 20.94
C ASP A 66 0.90 -5.47 20.03
N LEU A 67 2.08 -5.33 20.64
CA LEU A 67 3.32 -4.94 19.98
C LEU A 67 3.70 -5.91 18.86
N ARG A 68 3.43 -7.21 19.03
CA ARG A 68 3.77 -8.23 18.04
C ARG A 68 2.87 -8.11 16.82
N LEU A 69 1.56 -7.92 17.02
CA LEU A 69 0.62 -7.71 15.92
C LEU A 69 0.90 -6.39 15.18
N LEU A 70 1.27 -5.32 15.89
CA LEU A 70 1.65 -4.05 15.28
C LEU A 70 2.92 -4.17 14.42
N GLN A 71 3.92 -4.91 14.91
CA GLN A 71 5.12 -5.21 14.14
C GLN A 71 4.83 -6.02 12.87
N LEU A 72 3.99 -7.06 12.97
CA LEU A 72 3.61 -7.88 11.82
C LEU A 72 2.78 -7.10 10.81
N GLN A 73 1.85 -6.26 11.28
CA GLN A 73 1.08 -5.35 10.42
C GLN A 73 2.02 -4.40 9.65
N CYS A 74 2.93 -3.73 10.35
CA CYS A 74 3.85 -2.77 9.72
C CYS A 74 4.78 -3.47 8.71
N GLY A 75 5.38 -4.59 9.10
CA GLY A 75 6.21 -5.39 8.19
C GLY A 75 5.46 -5.87 6.95
N SER A 76 4.20 -6.31 7.12
CA SER A 76 3.37 -6.74 5.99
C SER A 76 3.06 -5.58 5.04
N SER A 77 2.70 -4.40 5.58
CA SER A 77 2.44 -3.20 4.79
C SER A 77 3.69 -2.74 4.02
N LEU A 78 4.88 -2.81 4.64
CA LEU A 78 6.15 -2.51 3.99
C LEU A 78 6.42 -3.43 2.79
N TRP A 79 6.20 -4.75 2.97
CA TRP A 79 6.33 -5.73 1.89
C TRP A 79 5.34 -5.49 0.74
N LEU A 80 4.14 -5.02 1.05
CA LEU A 80 3.12 -4.66 0.07
C LEU A 80 3.34 -3.28 -0.57
N ALA A 81 4.40 -2.57 -0.19
CA ALA A 81 4.65 -1.17 -0.57
C ALA A 81 3.48 -0.23 -0.22
N ASP A 82 2.72 -0.54 0.84
CA ASP A 82 1.67 0.32 1.39
C ASP A 82 2.27 1.25 2.46
N ALA A 83 2.78 2.40 2.01
CA ALA A 83 3.41 3.37 2.90
C ALA A 83 2.46 3.89 3.98
N GLY A 84 1.19 4.12 3.62
CA GLY A 84 0.17 4.62 4.56
C GLY A 84 -0.16 3.61 5.64
N GLY A 85 -0.38 2.35 5.25
CA GLY A 85 -0.64 1.26 6.19
C GLY A 85 0.55 0.95 7.09
N ALA A 86 1.78 1.10 6.59
CA ALA A 86 2.99 0.92 7.38
C ALA A 86 3.18 2.05 8.40
N ALA A 87 3.05 3.31 7.97
CA ALA A 87 3.17 4.48 8.84
C ALA A 87 2.12 4.48 9.97
N ASP A 88 0.87 4.14 9.66
CA ASP A 88 -0.19 4.05 10.67
C ASP A 88 0.07 2.94 11.70
N ALA A 89 0.55 1.78 11.26
CA ALA A 89 0.93 0.70 12.17
C ALA A 89 2.11 1.10 13.08
N LEU A 90 3.13 1.77 12.52
CA LEU A 90 4.29 2.25 13.24
C LEU A 90 3.94 3.33 14.29
N LEU A 91 3.04 4.25 13.96
CA LEU A 91 2.52 5.25 14.89
C LEU A 91 1.83 4.59 16.09
N ARG A 92 0.94 3.63 15.82
CA ARG A 92 0.25 2.88 16.87
C ARG A 92 1.21 2.06 17.73
N TRP A 93 2.26 1.51 17.13
CA TRP A 93 3.31 0.80 17.86
C TRP A 93 4.08 1.72 18.82
N ARG A 94 4.51 2.90 18.36
CA ARG A 94 5.15 3.90 19.24
C ARG A 94 4.26 4.27 20.42
N ALA A 95 3.00 4.58 20.15
CA ALA A 95 2.03 4.89 21.20
C ALA A 95 1.83 3.73 22.19
N ALA A 96 1.82 2.48 21.72
CA ALA A 96 1.73 1.31 22.59
C ALA A 96 2.95 1.19 23.52
N LEU A 97 4.18 1.39 23.00
CA LEU A 97 5.41 1.35 23.81
C LEU A 97 5.51 2.45 24.86
N GLU A 98 5.05 3.66 24.51
CA GLU A 98 4.98 4.79 25.44
C GLU A 98 3.97 4.53 26.56
N SER A 99 2.86 3.86 26.24
CA SER A 99 1.78 3.60 27.20
C SER A 99 2.04 2.41 28.14
N ASP A 100 2.93 1.48 27.77
CA ASP A 100 3.15 0.25 28.53
C ASP A 100 4.23 0.43 29.61
N THR A 101 3.83 0.88 30.80
CA THR A 101 4.74 1.11 31.93
C THR A 101 5.27 -0.18 32.59
N GLU A 102 4.68 -1.33 32.27
CA GLU A 102 5.04 -2.62 32.89
C GLU A 102 6.13 -3.36 32.09
N LEU A 103 6.42 -2.91 30.87
CA LEU A 103 7.43 -3.51 30.01
C LEU A 103 8.83 -3.35 30.61
N ALA A 104 9.53 -4.49 30.80
CA ALA A 104 10.91 -4.50 31.29
C ALA A 104 11.83 -3.66 30.39
N ALA A 105 12.82 -2.98 30.98
CA ALA A 105 13.69 -2.03 30.28
C ALA A 105 14.39 -2.65 29.05
N ASP A 106 14.92 -3.87 29.18
CA ASP A 106 15.59 -4.57 28.07
C ASP A 106 14.62 -4.91 26.93
N ALA A 107 13.39 -5.32 27.28
CA ALA A 107 12.35 -5.62 26.30
C ALA A 107 11.91 -4.33 25.58
N ARG A 108 11.75 -3.22 26.30
CA ARG A 108 11.46 -1.91 25.72
C ARG A 108 12.55 -1.49 24.74
N ALA A 109 13.82 -1.56 25.14
CA ALA A 109 14.95 -1.20 24.28
C ALA A 109 14.98 -2.03 22.99
N TRP A 110 14.69 -3.33 23.08
CA TRP A 110 14.60 -4.19 21.90
C TRP A 110 13.49 -3.75 20.93
N TRP A 111 12.31 -3.42 21.44
CA TRP A 111 11.19 -2.95 20.62
C TRP A 111 11.45 -1.57 20.02
N GLU A 112 12.03 -0.64 20.77
CA GLU A 112 12.41 0.69 20.29
C GLU A 112 13.39 0.61 19.12
N GLU A 113 14.36 -0.30 19.17
CA GLU A 113 15.30 -0.50 18.07
C GLU A 113 14.60 -1.01 16.81
N ARG A 114 13.67 -1.95 16.95
CA ARG A 114 12.85 -2.44 15.82
C ARG A 114 11.97 -1.33 15.23
N VAL A 115 11.43 -0.44 16.07
CA VAL A 115 10.67 0.74 15.61
C VAL A 115 11.56 1.68 14.79
N LYS A 116 12.82 1.91 15.20
CA LYS A 116 13.75 2.74 14.43
C LYS A 116 14.03 2.12 13.06
N GLU A 117 14.34 0.83 13.02
CA GLU A 117 14.61 0.11 11.76
C GLU A 117 13.42 0.19 10.80
N GLN A 118 12.19 -0.08 11.28
CA GLN A 118 11.02 0.01 10.42
C GLN A 118 10.64 1.44 10.06
N SER A 119 10.94 2.43 10.92
CA SER A 119 10.76 3.84 10.57
C SER A 119 11.58 4.23 9.35
N ALA A 120 12.85 3.85 9.32
CA ALA A 120 13.73 4.15 8.19
C ALA A 120 13.18 3.55 6.89
N GLN A 121 12.67 2.32 6.93
CA GLN A 121 12.05 1.65 5.77
C GLN A 121 10.77 2.34 5.30
N VAL A 122 9.94 2.82 6.24
CA VAL A 122 8.73 3.59 5.93
C VAL A 122 9.09 4.94 5.28
N ASP A 123 10.11 5.62 5.80
CA ASP A 123 10.58 6.90 5.26
C ASP A 123 11.16 6.74 3.84
N GLU A 124 11.94 5.68 3.60
CA GLU A 124 12.44 5.32 2.27
C GLU A 124 11.30 5.06 1.29
N LEU A 125 10.27 4.31 1.71
CA LEU A 125 9.10 4.02 0.90
C LEU A 125 8.30 5.29 0.56
N HIS A 126 8.08 6.17 1.54
CA HIS A 126 7.46 7.47 1.30
C HIS A 126 8.27 8.35 0.34
N ALA A 127 9.59 8.37 0.46
CA ALA A 127 10.45 9.12 -0.45
C ALA A 127 10.36 8.58 -1.88
N ALA A 128 10.30 7.25 -2.05
CA ALA A 128 10.10 6.60 -3.33
C ALA A 128 8.74 6.95 -3.96
N ASP A 129 7.66 6.93 -3.17
CA ASP A 129 6.32 7.29 -3.65
C ASP A 129 6.22 8.77 -4.03
N ALA A 130 6.81 9.66 -3.24
CA ALA A 130 6.90 11.07 -3.58
C ALA A 130 7.69 11.29 -4.88
N ALA A 131 8.77 10.54 -5.11
CA ALA A 131 9.54 10.61 -6.35
C ALA A 131 8.70 10.13 -7.56
N ARG A 132 7.98 9.01 -7.41
CA ARG A 132 7.06 8.49 -8.44
C ARG A 132 5.95 9.49 -8.77
N ALA A 133 5.36 10.12 -7.75
CA ALA A 133 4.34 11.15 -7.94
C ALA A 133 4.87 12.37 -8.71
N ARG A 134 6.09 12.84 -8.38
CA ARG A 134 6.75 13.92 -9.13
C ARG A 134 7.01 13.54 -10.59
N CYS A 135 7.48 12.33 -10.85
CA CYS A 135 7.69 11.83 -12.22
C CYS A 135 6.38 11.74 -13.00
N ALA A 136 5.32 11.20 -12.40
CA ALA A 136 4.00 11.13 -13.00
C ALA A 136 3.42 12.52 -13.29
N GLN A 137 3.61 13.48 -12.38
CA GLN A 137 3.19 14.86 -12.59
C GLN A 137 3.95 15.51 -13.76
N ARG A 138 5.26 15.32 -13.86
CA ARG A 138 6.05 15.79 -15.00
C ARG A 138 5.57 15.17 -16.31
N ALA A 139 5.30 13.86 -16.34
CA ALA A 139 4.78 13.17 -17.51
C ALA A 139 3.39 13.69 -17.94
N ARG A 140 2.52 14.03 -16.98
CA ARG A 140 1.23 14.66 -17.27
C ARG A 140 1.40 16.04 -17.89
N TRP A 141 2.31 16.86 -17.35
CA TRP A 141 2.59 18.19 -17.91
C TRP A 141 3.19 18.12 -19.31
N THR A 142 4.11 17.19 -19.57
CA THR A 142 4.66 17.01 -20.93
C THR A 142 3.58 16.54 -21.89
N ALA A 143 2.72 15.59 -21.50
CA ALA A 143 1.60 15.16 -22.33
C ALA A 143 0.63 16.30 -22.66
N LEU A 144 0.30 17.15 -21.69
CA LEU A 144 -0.54 18.34 -21.92
C LEU A 144 0.15 19.35 -22.84
N ALA A 145 1.44 19.61 -22.65
CA ALA A 145 2.21 20.53 -23.49
C ALA A 145 2.27 20.04 -24.96
N TRP A 146 2.52 18.74 -25.17
CA TRP A 146 2.47 18.14 -26.51
C TRP A 146 1.07 18.18 -27.11
N GLY A 147 0.02 17.91 -26.32
CA GLY A 147 -1.36 18.02 -26.77
C GLY A 147 -1.73 19.43 -27.23
N LEU A 148 -1.31 20.46 -26.48
CA LEU A 148 -1.50 21.86 -26.86
C LEU A 148 -0.71 22.24 -28.11
N ALA A 149 0.55 21.78 -28.23
CA ALA A 149 1.38 22.05 -29.40
C ALA A 149 0.80 21.40 -30.68
N ILE A 150 0.34 20.15 -30.59
CA ILE A 150 -0.32 19.46 -31.70
C ILE A 150 -1.64 20.15 -32.05
N GLY A 151 -2.45 20.52 -31.05
CA GLY A 151 -3.69 21.26 -31.26
C GLY A 151 -3.46 22.61 -31.95
N ALA A 152 -2.46 23.37 -31.52
CA ALA A 152 -2.08 24.64 -32.15
C ALA A 152 -1.56 24.45 -33.59
N CYS A 153 -0.74 23.43 -33.84
CA CYS A 153 -0.30 23.07 -35.19
C CYS A 153 -1.47 22.69 -36.10
N ALA A 154 -2.42 21.89 -35.60
CA ALA A 154 -3.60 21.51 -36.37
C ALA A 154 -4.46 22.74 -36.72
N VAL A 155 -4.67 23.65 -35.76
CA VAL A 155 -5.39 24.91 -36.00
C VAL A 155 -4.67 25.77 -37.04
N TRP A 156 -3.35 25.94 -36.93
CA TRP A 156 -2.56 26.70 -37.90
C TRP A 156 -2.62 26.10 -39.32
N LEU A 157 -2.52 24.77 -39.44
CA LEU A 157 -2.66 24.07 -40.72
C LEU A 157 -4.06 24.22 -41.32
N THR A 158 -5.12 24.24 -40.51
CA THR A 158 -6.48 24.50 -41.01
C THR A 158 -6.69 25.95 -41.43
N SER A 159 -6.11 26.91 -40.70
CA SER A 159 -6.22 28.35 -40.96
C SER A 159 -5.56 28.75 -42.29
N THR A 160 -4.40 28.17 -42.61
CA THR A 160 -3.70 28.42 -43.89
C THR A 160 -4.45 27.84 -45.09
N LYS A 161 -5.31 26.83 -44.90
CA LYS A 161 -6.13 26.23 -45.95
C LYS A 161 -7.42 27.03 -46.24
N THR A 162 -7.82 27.92 -45.32
CA THR A 162 -8.98 28.81 -45.46
C THR A 162 -8.61 30.24 -45.86
N ALA A 163 -7.44 30.46 -46.50
CA ALA A 163 -7.19 31.72 -47.16
C ALA A 163 -8.20 31.88 -48.33
N PRO A 164 -9.07 32.91 -48.32
CA PRO A 164 -9.98 33.13 -49.43
C PRO A 164 -9.16 33.36 -50.69
N ILE A 165 -9.49 32.62 -51.76
CA ILE A 165 -9.02 32.89 -53.12
C ILE A 165 -9.38 34.35 -53.40
N ALA A 166 -8.40 35.25 -53.32
CA ALA A 166 -8.52 36.62 -53.76
C ALA A 166 -8.91 36.57 -55.24
N ALA A 167 -10.17 36.90 -55.53
CA ALA A 167 -10.66 37.11 -56.87
C ALA A 167 -9.88 38.28 -57.49
N ARG A 168 -8.80 37.95 -58.20
CA ARG A 168 -8.21 38.78 -59.24
C ARG A 168 -9.21 38.85 -60.40
N GLY A 169 -10.00 39.91 -60.42
CA GLY A 169 -10.65 40.46 -61.60
C GLY A 169 -10.83 41.94 -61.31
N GLY A 170 -10.16 42.88 -61.96
CA GLY A 170 -9.93 42.92 -63.39
C GLY A 170 -10.91 43.94 -63.99
N ASP A 171 -10.52 45.21 -63.89
CA ASP A 171 -10.64 46.24 -64.93
C ASP A 171 -12.04 46.73 -65.42
N ARG A 172 -12.07 48.05 -65.63
CA ARG A 172 -12.96 48.91 -66.45
C ARG A 172 -14.29 49.40 -65.90
N GLY A 173 -14.29 50.72 -65.66
CA GLY A 173 -15.41 51.65 -65.69
C GLY A 173 -14.84 53.05 -65.75
#